data_AF-A0A941HN47-F1
#
_entry.id   AF-A0A941HN47-F1
#
_cell.length_a   1.000
_cell.length_b   1.000
_cell.length_c   1.000
_cell.angle_alpha   90.00
_cell.angle_beta   90.00
_cell.angle_gamma   90.00
#
_symmetry.space_group_name_H-M   'P 1'
#
loop_
_entity.id
_entity.type
_entity.pdbx_description
1 polymer ?
#
loop_
_entity_poly.entity_id
_entity_poly.type
_entity_poly.pdbx_seq_one_letter_code
_entity_poly.pdbx_strand_id
1 'polypeptide(L)' 'MKAKQKALIFNFIGFAVIFLLARFGLAFISDIKPVYISILSAIIAMVVSPKFAVAQIKGKEKLMMKWIFIKEIKEL' A
#
# COMPACT_ATOMS: atom_id res chain seq x y z
N MET A 1 7.17 12.07 -16.15
CA MET A 1 7.07 11.97 -14.67
C MET A 1 8.29 11.23 -14.15
N LYS A 2 8.98 11.74 -13.12
CA LYS A 2 10.13 11.05 -12.51
C LYS A 2 9.65 9.70 -11.96
N ALA A 3 10.42 8.61 -12.11
CA ALA A 3 9.97 7.30 -11.65
C ALA A 3 9.65 7.30 -10.15
N LYS A 4 10.35 8.13 -9.36
CA LYS A 4 10.07 8.39 -7.94
C LYS A 4 8.63 8.88 -7.67
N GLN A 5 8.07 9.75 -8.51
CA GLN A 5 6.67 10.18 -8.37
C GLN A 5 5.70 9.04 -8.65
N LYS A 6 5.99 8.20 -9.65
CA LYS A 6 5.17 7.02 -9.94
C LYS A 6 5.14 6.05 -8.76
N ALA A 7 6.30 5.71 -8.18
CA ALA A 7 6.34 4.83 -7.01
C ALA A 7 5.58 5.39 -5.80
N LEU A 8 5.64 6.71 -5.57
CA LEU A 8 4.87 7.35 -4.50
C LEU A 8 3.37 7.22 -4.74
N ILE A 9 2.91 7.45 -5.98
CA ILE A 9 1.51 7.29 -6.36
C ILE A 9 1.06 5.82 -6.19
N PHE A 10 1.87 4.85 -6.63
CA PHE A 10 1.55 3.43 -6.46
C PHE A 10 1.49 3.01 -4.99
N ASN A 11 2.40 3.51 -4.13
CA ASN A 11 2.30 3.31 -2.68
C ASN A 11 1.02 3.88 -2.10
N PHE A 12 0.68 5.11 -2.49
CA PHE A 12 -0.50 5.78 -1.98
C PHE A 12 -1.78 5.07 -2.41
N ILE A 13 -1.88 4.67 -3.69
CA ILE A 13 -3.02 3.90 -4.20
C ILE A 13 -3.09 2.54 -3.52
N GLY A 14 -1.97 1.82 -3.41
CA GLY A 14 -1.92 0.52 -2.73
C GLY A 14 -2.36 0.61 -1.27
N PHE A 15 -1.93 1.65 -0.56
CA PHE A 15 -2.40 1.94 0.80
C PHE A 15 -3.89 2.31 0.82
N ALA A 16 -4.34 3.22 -0.04
CA ALA A 16 -5.71 3.72 -0.06
C ALA A 16 -6.73 2.62 -0.38
N VAL A 17 -6.43 1.75 -1.35
CA VAL A 17 -7.31 0.62 -1.71
C VAL A 17 -7.45 -0.34 -0.54
N ILE A 18 -6.35 -0.75 0.09
CA ILE A 18 -6.39 -1.68 1.24
C ILE A 18 -7.04 -1.01 2.46
N PHE A 19 -6.77 0.27 2.69
CA PHE A 19 -7.41 1.05 3.75
C PHE A 19 -8.92 1.10 3.59
N LEU A 20 -9.43 1.39 2.39
CA LEU A 20 -10.86 1.42 2.12
C LEU A 20 -11.48 0.04 2.31
N LEU A 21 -10.86 -1.02 1.77
CA LEU A 21 -11.33 -2.40 1.96
C LEU A 21 -11.38 -2.78 3.45
N ALA A 22 -10.33 -2.48 4.21
CA ALA A 22 -10.28 -2.74 5.65
C ALA A 22 -11.34 -1.91 6.39
N ARG A 23 -11.54 -0.64 6.02
CA ARG A 23 -12.51 0.26 6.65
C ARG A 23 -13.94 -0.18 6.42
N PHE A 24 -14.32 -0.47 5.18
CA PHE A 24 -15.68 -0.94 4.88
C PHE A 24 -15.91 -2.36 5.41
N GLY A 25 -14.90 -3.23 5.36
CA GLY A 25 -14.96 -4.56 5.96
C GLY A 25 -15.20 -4.48 7.47
N LEU A 26 -14.36 -3.73 8.20
CA LEU A 26 -14.47 -3.56 9.65
C LEU A 26 -15.75 -2.82 10.07
N ALA A 27 -16.21 -1.84 9.28
CA ALA A 27 -17.47 -1.15 9.55
C ALA A 27 -18.69 -2.07 9.43
N PHE A 28 -18.60 -3.16 8.65
CA PHE A 28 -19.71 -4.11 8.49
C PHE A 28 -19.81 -5.10 9.67
N ILE A 29 -18.68 -5.39 10.33
CA ILE A 29 -18.60 -6.36 11.44
C ILE A 29 -18.62 -5.69 12.82
N SER A 30 -18.32 -4.39 12.91
CA SER A 30 -18.13 -3.71 14.20
C SER A 30 -18.90 -2.40 14.26
N ASP A 31 -19.82 -2.30 15.23
CA ASP A 31 -20.57 -1.07 15.56
C ASP A 31 -19.74 -0.12 16.47
N ILE A 32 -18.42 -0.08 16.26
CA ILE A 32 -17.51 0.74 17.05
C ILE A 32 -17.50 2.17 16.49
N LYS A 33 -17.22 3.15 17.35
CA LYS A 33 -16.99 4.55 16.95
C LYS A 33 -16.16 4.63 15.65
N PRO A 34 -16.62 5.39 14.63
CA PRO A 34 -16.00 5.44 13.29
C PRO A 34 -14.50 5.82 13.29
N VAL A 35 -14.09 6.58 14.29
CA VAL A 35 -12.71 7.02 14.50
C VAL A 35 -11.78 5.82 14.76
N TYR A 36 -12.19 4.89 15.62
CA TYR A 36 -11.36 3.72 15.95
C TYR A 36 -11.28 2.74 14.79
N ILE A 37 -12.37 2.55 14.05
CA ILE A 37 -12.39 1.73 12.84
C ILE A 37 -11.39 2.29 11.81
N SER A 38 -11.36 3.62 11.64
CA SER A 38 -10.43 4.27 10.73
C SER A 38 -8.97 4.09 11.17
N ILE A 39 -8.67 4.21 12.46
CA ILE A 39 -7.32 4.00 13.00
C ILE A 39 -6.88 2.55 12.80
N LEU A 40 -7.74 1.58 13.14
CA LEU A 40 -7.41 0.15 13.01
C LEU A 40 -7.20 -0.24 11.53
N SER A 41 -8.05 0.28 10.65
CA SER A 41 -7.93 0.09 9.20
C SER A 41 -6.63 0.68 8.65
N ALA A 42 -6.19 1.83 9.16
CA ALA A 42 -4.92 2.44 8.77
C ALA A 42 -3.72 1.57 9.18
N ILE A 43 -3.74 1.01 10.39
CA ILE A 43 -2.67 0.12 10.88
C ILE A 43 -2.62 -1.16 10.01
N ILE A 44 -3.77 -1.78 9.74
CA ILE A 44 -3.85 -2.97 8.88
C ILE A 44 -3.34 -2.64 7.47
N ALA A 45 -3.79 -1.52 6.89
CA ALA A 45 -3.33 -1.07 5.59
C ALA A 45 -1.83 -0.77 5.56
N MET A 46 -1.24 -0.20 6.62
CA MET A 46 0.20 0.03 6.71
C MET A 46 1.02 -1.27 6.68
N VAL A 47 0.51 -2.34 7.30
CA VAL A 47 1.19 -3.64 7.36
C VAL A 47 0.99 -4.42 6.05
N VAL A 48 -0.23 -4.39 5.50
CA VAL A 48 -0.63 -5.21 4.36
C VAL A 48 -0.34 -4.52 3.01
N SER A 49 -0.21 -3.19 2.98
CA SER A 49 -0.01 -2.47 1.72
C SER A 49 1.28 -2.88 0.99
N PRO A 50 1.21 -3.07 -0.34
CA PRO A 50 2.39 -3.26 -1.15
C PRO A 50 3.23 -1.98 -1.16
N LYS A 51 4.54 -2.15 -0.97
CA LYS A 51 5.53 -1.09 -0.99
C LYS A 51 6.26 -1.08 -2.32
N PHE A 52 5.94 -0.11 -3.15
CA PHE A 52 6.62 0.25 -4.39
C PHE A 52 7.78 1.22 -4.11
N ALA A 53 8.97 0.88 -4.56
CA ALA A 53 10.15 1.73 -4.49
C ALA A 53 10.77 1.86 -5.88
N VAL A 54 11.43 2.98 -6.15
CA VAL A 54 12.27 3.11 -7.36
C VAL A 54 13.71 2.85 -6.98
N ALA A 55 14.33 1.90 -7.67
CA ALA A 55 15.76 1.64 -7.57
C ALA A 55 16.42 1.97 -8.92
N GLN A 56 17.54 2.68 -8.88
CA GLN A 56 18.34 2.95 -10.07
C GLN A 56 19.34 1.81 -10.23
N ILE A 57 19.09 0.90 -11.17
CA ILE A 57 19.98 -0.23 -11.46
C ILE A 57 20.59 -0.03 -12.83
N LYS A 58 21.93 0.03 -12.89
CA LYS A 58 22.70 0.16 -14.15
C LYS A 58 22.23 1.32 -15.05
N GLY A 59 21.91 2.47 -14.45
CA GLY A 59 21.48 3.67 -15.18
C GLY A 59 20.03 3.67 -15.69
N LYS A 60 19.26 2.61 -15.43
CA LYS A 60 17.81 2.58 -15.70
C LYS A 60 17.02 2.70 -14.39
N GLU A 61 16.03 3.60 -14.37
CA GLU A 61 15.04 3.66 -13.28
C GLU A 61 14.13 2.43 -13.37
N LYS A 62 14.14 1.56 -12.36
CA LYS A 62 13.24 0.40 -12.27
C LYS A 62 12.29 0.53 -11.10
N LEU A 63 11.03 0.15 -11.30
CA LEU A 63 10.03 0.09 -10.24
C LEU A 63 10.12 -1.29 -9.57
N MET A 64 10.37 -1.30 -8.27
CA MET A 64 10.42 -2.50 -7.45
C MET A 64 9.17 -2.56 -6.59
N MET A 65 8.44 -3.66 -6.64
CA MET A 65 7.30 -3.90 -5.75
C MET A 65 7.68 -4.94 -4.69
N LYS A 66 7.60 -4.57 -3.42
CA LYS A 66 7.71 -5.49 -2.28
C LYS A 66 6.35 -5.62 -1.62
N TRP A 67 5.85 -6.84 -1.50
CA TRP A 67 4.57 -7.09 -0.82
C TRP A 67 4.72 -8.21 0.19
N ILE A 68 4.02 -8.13 1.33
CA ILE A 68 4.16 -9.12 2.41
C ILE A 68 3.71 -10.52 1.98
N PHE A 69 2.82 -10.61 0.98
CA PHE A 69 2.34 -11.87 0.41
C PHE A 69 3.21 -12.43 -0.72
N ILE A 70 4.03 -11.59 -1.36
CA ILE A 70 4.86 -12.00 -2.50
C ILE A 70 6.32 -11.93 -2.09
N LYS A 71 6.92 -13.11 -1.88
CA LYS A 71 8.32 -13.25 -1.46
C LYS A 71 9.31 -12.78 -2.53
N GLU A 72 8.91 -12.81 -3.80
CA GLU A 72 9.67 -12.26 -4.93
C GLU A 72 9.38 -10.78 -5.15
N ILE A 73 10.44 -9.97 -5.20
CA ILE A 73 10.36 -8.57 -5.62
C ILE A 73 10.13 -8.59 -7.13
N LYS A 74 8.90 -8.32 -7.59
CA LYS A 74 8.60 -8.22 -9.01
C LYS A 74 9.12 -6.89 -9.56
N GLU A 75 9.87 -6.99 -10.65
CA GLU A 75 10.29 -5.85 -11.47
C GLU A 75 9.11 -5.44 -12.38
N LEU A 76 8.74 -4.16 -12.32
CA LEU A 76 7.71 -3.53 -13.15
C LEU A 76 8.33 -2.51 -14.11
#